data_AF-A0A3D3W6B8-F1
#
_entry.id   AF-A0A3D3W6B8-F1
#
_cell.length_a   1.000
_cell.length_b   1.000
_cell.length_c   1.000
_cell.angle_alpha   90.00
_cell.angle_beta   90.00
_cell.angle_gamma   90.00
#
_symmetry.space_group_name_H-M   'P 1'
#
loop_
_entity.id
_entity.type
_entity.pdbx_description
1 polymer ?
#
loop_
_entity_poly.entity_id
_entity_poly.type
_entity_poly.pdbx_seq_one_letter_code
_entity_poly.pdbx_strand_id
1 'polypeptide(L)'
;MPAIEVLELAGFRCQCLSLGLFWGKLWEGGGTTMKSRNTMPDCHVMLLLRSLLHAIKACAVSSRAGLFVISSVLVGCSQQDKPSTEPPKSVIATNQPAAADPNLAANSTQYQKYSGTWQIVSQVENGLEVPQELLKDVRVVINREKYSVYHGLETVMKDWVWQLDSAEVPVTYEIQVPDGPYKGKTIYGICEMDGDVSRYCDIVGTDPSLRPDDFAAPTGSGRRLFVYKRIAE
;
A
#
# COMPACT_ATOMS: atom_id res chain seq x y z
N MET A 1 -57.40 38.14 -21.18
CA MET A 1 -57.78 37.84 -19.78
C MET A 1 -58.53 36.51 -19.77
N PRO A 2 -58.39 35.60 -18.79
CA PRO A 2 -57.27 35.19 -17.93
C PRO A 2 -56.81 33.74 -18.29
N ALA A 3 -55.56 33.32 -18.10
CA ALA A 3 -54.94 32.77 -16.87
C ALA A 3 -55.66 31.54 -16.28
N ILE A 4 -55.12 30.33 -16.54
CA ILE A 4 -55.16 29.19 -15.61
C ILE A 4 -53.80 28.50 -15.65
N GLU A 5 -53.18 28.50 -14.48
CA GLU A 5 -51.92 27.90 -14.07
C GLU A 5 -52.22 26.45 -13.64
N VAL A 6 -51.53 25.45 -14.19
CA VAL A 6 -51.51 24.08 -13.63
C VAL A 6 -50.10 23.51 -13.73
N LEU A 7 -49.46 23.48 -12.56
CA LEU A 7 -48.49 22.51 -12.05
C LEU A 7 -47.86 21.54 -13.07
N GLU A 8 -46.59 21.79 -13.39
CA GLU A 8 -45.71 20.85 -14.07
C GLU A 8 -45.06 19.94 -13.02
N LEU A 9 -45.52 18.69 -12.91
CA LEU A 9 -44.78 17.58 -12.32
C LEU A 9 -44.54 16.53 -13.42
N ALA A 10 -43.52 16.78 -14.24
CA ALA A 10 -42.89 15.78 -15.10
C ALA A 10 -41.59 15.33 -14.42
N GLY A 11 -41.25 14.06 -14.31
CA GLY A 11 -41.90 12.86 -14.80
C GLY A 11 -41.05 11.66 -14.38
N PHE A 12 -41.66 10.48 -14.30
CA PHE A 12 -40.96 9.21 -14.41
C PHE A 12 -42.00 8.12 -14.68
N ARG A 13 -42.23 7.79 -15.95
CA ARG A 13 -42.71 6.46 -16.37
C ARG A 13 -42.01 6.09 -17.67
N CYS A 14 -40.98 5.24 -17.55
CA CYS A 14 -40.49 4.44 -18.67
C CYS A 14 -41.64 3.57 -19.16
N GLN A 15 -42.04 3.76 -20.41
CA GLN A 15 -42.98 2.89 -21.09
C GLN A 15 -42.23 2.18 -22.21
N CYS A 16 -41.97 0.89 -21.99
CA CYS A 16 -41.64 -0.04 -23.05
C CYS A 16 -42.77 -0.01 -24.09
N LEU A 17 -42.44 0.23 -25.35
CA LEU A 17 -43.30 -0.11 -26.47
C LEU A 17 -42.42 -0.63 -27.61
N SER A 18 -42.61 -1.92 -27.84
CA SER A 18 -42.29 -2.67 -29.04
C SER A 18 -42.74 -1.96 -30.31
N LEU A 19 -41.90 -1.97 -31.34
CA LEU A 19 -42.32 -2.04 -32.74
C LEU A 19 -41.20 -2.73 -33.51
N GLY A 20 -41.44 -3.98 -33.90
CA GLY A 20 -40.73 -4.60 -35.01
C GLY A 20 -41.34 -4.16 -36.33
N LEU A 21 -40.54 -4.17 -37.38
CA LEU A 21 -40.80 -4.85 -38.65
C LEU A 21 -39.86 -4.33 -39.75
N PHE A 22 -39.52 -5.26 -40.65
CA PHE A 22 -39.03 -5.05 -42.01
C PHE A 22 -37.60 -4.51 -42.17
N TRP A 23 -36.69 -5.40 -42.58
CA TRP A 23 -36.22 -5.41 -43.97
C TRP A 23 -35.74 -6.83 -44.29
N GLY A 24 -36.17 -7.34 -45.45
CA GLY A 24 -35.95 -8.71 -45.89
C GLY A 24 -34.70 -8.89 -46.75
N LYS A 25 -34.17 -10.11 -46.66
CA LYS A 25 -33.66 -10.97 -47.74
C LYS A 25 -32.77 -10.35 -48.83
N LEU A 26 -31.48 -10.71 -48.82
CA LEU A 26 -30.79 -11.25 -50.00
C LEU A 26 -29.44 -11.88 -49.57
N TRP A 27 -29.35 -13.22 -49.49
CA TRP A 27 -28.29 -14.07 -50.08
C TRP A 27 -28.50 -15.52 -49.59
N GLU A 28 -28.77 -16.42 -50.52
CA GLU A 28 -28.81 -17.87 -50.31
C GLU A 28 -27.46 -18.52 -50.67
N GLY A 29 -27.14 -19.62 -49.98
CA GLY A 29 -26.16 -20.64 -50.37
C GLY A 29 -24.89 -20.62 -49.50
N GLY A 30 -24.53 -21.65 -48.75
CA GLY A 30 -25.11 -22.97 -48.55
C GLY A 30 -24.16 -23.83 -47.70
N GLY A 31 -24.73 -24.63 -46.79
CA GLY A 31 -24.19 -25.88 -46.25
C GLY A 31 -22.91 -25.85 -45.40
N THR A 32 -23.03 -26.08 -44.08
CA THR A 32 -22.73 -27.39 -43.44
C THR A 32 -22.73 -27.27 -41.90
N THR A 33 -23.68 -27.97 -41.29
CA THR A 33 -23.78 -28.50 -39.90
C THR A 33 -23.61 -27.59 -38.68
N MET A 34 -24.78 -27.31 -38.12
CA MET A 34 -25.15 -27.16 -36.71
C MET A 34 -24.27 -27.92 -35.70
N LYS A 35 -23.69 -27.21 -34.73
CA LYS A 35 -23.50 -27.74 -33.36
C LYS A 35 -23.91 -26.66 -32.38
N SER A 36 -25.01 -26.91 -31.69
CA SER A 36 -25.53 -26.08 -30.63
C SER A 36 -24.57 -26.05 -29.44
N ARG A 37 -24.28 -24.84 -28.98
CA ARG A 37 -24.17 -24.57 -27.54
C ARG A 37 -24.36 -23.08 -27.30
N ASN A 38 -25.53 -22.75 -26.74
CA ASN A 38 -25.78 -21.49 -26.06
C ASN A 38 -24.74 -21.31 -24.96
N THR A 39 -24.13 -20.13 -24.88
CA THR A 39 -23.93 -19.36 -23.63
C THR A 39 -23.26 -18.04 -23.98
N MET A 40 -24.06 -16.97 -23.93
CA MET A 40 -23.61 -15.59 -23.85
C MET A 40 -23.15 -15.28 -22.41
N PRO A 41 -22.42 -14.17 -22.19
CA PRO A 41 -21.36 -14.04 -21.18
C PRO A 41 -21.87 -13.85 -19.76
N ASP A 42 -21.12 -14.41 -18.79
CA ASP A 42 -21.40 -14.32 -17.38
C ASP A 42 -21.35 -12.87 -16.85
N CYS A 43 -22.49 -12.43 -16.32
CA CYS A 43 -22.80 -11.16 -15.66
C CYS A 43 -22.03 -10.88 -14.35
N HIS A 44 -20.88 -11.52 -14.11
CA HIS A 44 -20.14 -11.39 -12.84
C HIS A 44 -19.00 -10.36 -12.86
N VAL A 45 -18.68 -9.78 -14.02
CA VAL A 45 -17.55 -8.83 -14.17
C VAL A 45 -17.98 -7.35 -14.10
N MET A 46 -19.28 -7.04 -14.14
CA MET A 46 -19.79 -5.65 -14.04
C MET A 46 -20.48 -5.31 -12.70
N LEU A 47 -20.25 -6.10 -11.64
CA LEU A 47 -20.85 -5.87 -10.32
C LEU A 47 -19.84 -5.50 -9.20
N LEU A 48 -18.54 -5.42 -9.50
CA LEU A 48 -17.53 -4.97 -8.53
C LEU A 48 -17.06 -3.51 -8.71
N LEU A 49 -17.55 -2.80 -9.72
CA LEU A 49 -17.23 -1.38 -9.97
C LEU A 49 -18.36 -0.40 -9.60
N ARG A 50 -19.47 -0.88 -9.00
CA ARG A 50 -20.58 -0.02 -8.49
C ARG A 50 -20.69 0.04 -6.97
N SER A 51 -19.85 -0.68 -6.22
CA SER A 51 -19.90 -0.75 -4.75
C SER A 51 -18.95 0.21 -4.03
N LEU A 52 -18.31 1.16 -4.74
CA LEU A 52 -17.35 2.12 -4.15
C LEU A 52 -17.82 3.58 -4.19
N LEU A 53 -19.12 3.84 -4.41
CA LEU A 53 -19.66 5.20 -4.55
C LEU A 53 -20.94 5.52 -3.75
N HIS A 54 -21.22 4.78 -2.66
CA HIS A 54 -22.38 5.06 -1.79
C HIS A 54 -22.07 5.28 -0.29
N ALA A 55 -20.82 5.51 0.12
CA ALA A 55 -20.47 5.71 1.54
C ALA A 55 -20.10 7.16 1.93
N ILE A 56 -20.65 8.19 1.25
CA ILE A 56 -20.36 9.62 1.58
C ILE A 56 -21.63 10.46 1.83
N LYS A 57 -22.84 9.89 1.86
CA LYS A 57 -24.07 10.68 2.14
C LYS A 57 -25.01 10.00 3.13
N ALA A 58 -24.63 9.96 4.41
CA ALA A 58 -25.57 9.88 5.53
C ALA A 58 -24.86 10.06 6.87
N CYS A 59 -24.51 11.29 7.25
CA CYS A 59 -24.34 11.61 8.67
C CYS A 59 -24.71 13.08 8.89
N ALA A 60 -26.00 13.36 8.80
CA ALA A 60 -26.58 14.59 9.32
C ALA A 60 -28.05 14.33 9.70
N VAL A 61 -28.38 14.70 10.95
CA VAL A 61 -29.74 14.93 11.47
C VAL A 61 -30.54 13.68 11.88
N SER A 62 -30.66 13.40 13.19
CA SER A 62 -31.78 13.92 13.98
C SER A 62 -31.80 13.36 15.41
N SER A 63 -32.28 14.19 16.32
CA SER A 63 -32.41 14.01 17.77
C SER A 63 -33.56 13.09 18.22
N ARG A 64 -33.50 12.77 19.53
CA ARG A 64 -34.58 12.51 20.51
C ARG A 64 -34.94 11.06 20.89
N ALA A 65 -34.56 10.76 22.13
CA ALA A 65 -35.39 10.36 23.28
C ALA A 65 -36.26 9.08 23.19
N GLY A 66 -36.07 8.19 24.17
CA GLY A 66 -37.07 7.18 24.54
C GLY A 66 -36.55 6.11 25.50
N LEU A 67 -37.15 6.05 26.69
CA LEU A 67 -36.87 5.19 27.85
C LEU A 67 -37.07 3.68 27.60
N PHE A 68 -36.27 2.82 28.26
CA PHE A 68 -36.64 1.51 28.84
C PHE A 68 -35.60 1.17 29.93
N VAL A 69 -35.87 1.45 31.21
CA VAL A 69 -36.47 0.61 32.26
C VAL A 69 -35.74 -0.73 32.53
N ILE A 70 -34.87 -0.66 33.55
CA ILE A 70 -34.63 -1.59 34.68
C ILE A 70 -34.39 -3.09 34.39
N SER A 71 -33.16 -3.55 34.65
CA SER A 71 -32.95 -4.83 35.33
C SER A 71 -31.75 -4.72 36.28
N SER A 72 -32.02 -5.10 37.52
CA SER A 72 -31.17 -4.96 38.70
C SER A 72 -30.15 -6.10 38.77
N VAL A 73 -28.86 -5.78 38.88
CA VAL A 73 -27.88 -6.66 39.53
C VAL A 73 -27.00 -5.79 40.42
N LEU A 74 -27.22 -5.90 41.72
CA LEU A 74 -26.29 -5.45 42.76
C LEU A 74 -25.16 -6.47 42.83
N VAL A 75 -23.90 -6.03 42.76
CA VAL A 75 -22.75 -6.45 43.59
C VAL A 75 -21.54 -5.62 43.14
N GLY A 76 -20.83 -5.03 44.12
CA GLY A 76 -19.40 -4.76 43.96
C GLY A 76 -18.94 -3.31 44.16
N CYS A 77 -18.75 -2.96 45.43
CA CYS A 77 -17.72 -2.07 45.98
C CYS A 77 -17.31 -0.79 45.22
N SER A 78 -17.62 0.33 45.87
CA SER A 78 -17.05 1.66 45.70
C SER A 78 -15.51 1.67 45.66
N GLN A 79 -14.95 2.35 44.66
CA GLN A 79 -13.65 2.98 44.79
C GLN A 79 -13.83 4.48 44.47
N GLN A 80 -13.71 5.31 45.50
CA GLN A 80 -13.62 6.75 45.39
C GLN A 80 -12.21 7.10 44.89
N ASP A 81 -12.09 7.62 43.68
CA ASP A 81 -10.87 8.31 43.28
C ASP A 81 -10.85 9.69 43.96
N LYS A 82 -9.95 9.77 44.94
CA LYS A 82 -9.61 10.98 45.69
C LYS A 82 -8.85 11.94 44.76
N PRO A 83 -9.20 13.24 44.69
CA PRO A 83 -8.36 14.22 44.00
C PRO A 83 -7.16 14.53 44.89
N SER A 84 -6.01 13.96 44.57
CA SER A 84 -4.72 14.33 45.19
C SER A 84 -4.22 15.63 44.56
N THR A 85 -4.36 16.69 45.33
CA THR A 85 -3.59 17.94 45.21
C THR A 85 -2.15 17.65 45.63
N GLU A 86 -1.22 17.58 44.67
CA GLU A 86 0.21 17.75 44.94
C GLU A 86 0.74 18.95 44.14
N PRO A 87 1.59 19.82 44.73
CA PRO A 87 2.14 20.99 44.08
C PRO A 87 3.16 20.58 43.02
N PRO A 88 3.29 21.31 41.89
CA PRO A 88 4.19 20.93 40.81
C PRO A 88 5.64 21.03 41.28
N LYS A 89 6.28 19.88 41.54
CA LYS A 89 7.73 19.78 41.57
C LYS A 89 8.23 19.96 40.14
N SER A 90 9.04 21.00 39.94
CA SER A 90 9.74 21.30 38.70
C SER A 90 10.46 20.06 38.16
N VAL A 91 9.98 19.53 37.04
CA VAL A 91 10.71 18.53 36.26
C VAL A 91 11.81 19.29 35.53
N ILE A 92 13.03 19.19 36.07
CA ILE A 92 14.24 19.60 35.35
C ILE A 92 14.34 18.63 34.17
N ALA A 93 14.03 19.12 32.97
CA ALA A 93 14.27 18.43 31.72
C ALA A 93 15.76 18.15 31.61
N THR A 94 16.15 16.90 31.82
CA THR A 94 17.50 16.42 31.58
C THR A 94 17.68 16.34 30.07
N ASN A 95 18.34 17.34 29.47
CA ASN A 95 18.84 17.24 28.10
C ASN A 95 20.00 16.23 28.09
N GLN A 96 19.65 14.95 28.07
CA GLN A 96 20.60 13.89 27.77
C GLN A 96 20.72 13.82 26.24
N PRO A 97 21.92 14.01 25.66
CA PRO A 97 22.13 13.77 24.24
C PRO A 97 21.68 12.34 23.94
N ALA A 98 20.86 12.16 22.91
CA ALA A 98 20.51 10.82 22.42
C ALA A 98 21.81 10.03 22.24
N ALA A 99 21.96 8.93 22.98
CA ALA A 99 23.11 8.07 22.85
C ALA A 99 23.24 7.67 21.38
N ALA A 100 24.45 7.81 20.81
CA ALA A 100 24.71 7.42 19.44
C ALA A 100 24.33 5.93 19.25
N ASP A 101 23.62 5.61 18.18
CA ASP A 101 23.19 4.25 17.86
C ASP A 101 24.42 3.31 17.78
N PRO A 102 24.53 2.31 18.68
CA PRO A 102 25.67 1.39 18.70
C PRO A 102 25.82 0.58 17.40
N ASN A 103 24.72 0.22 16.72
CA ASN A 103 24.78 -0.52 15.44
C ASN A 103 25.42 0.37 14.36
N LEU A 104 25.00 1.64 14.30
CA LEU A 104 25.53 2.61 13.36
C LEU A 104 27.03 2.86 13.57
N ALA A 105 27.48 2.91 14.83
CA ALA A 105 28.90 3.06 15.14
C ALA A 105 29.72 1.82 14.71
N ALA A 106 29.22 0.63 15.06
CA ALA A 106 29.87 -0.65 14.74
C ALA A 106 29.98 -0.89 13.22
N ASN A 107 28.97 -0.49 12.44
CA ASN A 107 28.90 -0.71 11.00
C ASN A 107 29.26 0.53 10.17
N SER A 108 29.88 1.55 10.76
CA SER A 108 30.12 2.88 10.14
C SER A 108 30.80 2.82 8.77
N THR A 109 31.81 1.96 8.60
CA THR A 109 32.51 1.78 7.31
C THR A 109 31.57 1.19 6.25
N GLN A 110 30.71 0.26 6.65
CA GLN A 110 29.74 -0.36 5.75
C GLN A 110 28.67 0.64 5.32
N TYR A 111 28.13 1.41 6.26
CA TYR A 111 27.23 2.52 5.96
C TYR A 111 27.85 3.52 4.98
N GLN A 112 29.13 3.87 5.16
CA GLN A 112 29.84 4.76 4.24
C GLN A 112 29.97 4.15 2.84
N LYS A 113 30.25 2.84 2.75
CA LYS A 113 30.36 2.12 1.47
C LYS A 113 29.07 2.16 0.66
N TYR A 114 27.92 1.96 1.31
CA TYR A 114 26.61 1.99 0.63
C TYR A 114 26.02 3.39 0.46
N SER A 115 26.51 4.39 1.19
CA SER A 115 26.04 5.77 1.04
C SER A 115 26.30 6.30 -0.37
N GLY A 116 25.38 7.12 -0.87
CA GLY A 116 25.43 7.71 -2.19
C GLY A 116 24.07 7.71 -2.90
N THR A 117 24.09 8.10 -4.15
CA THR A 117 22.92 8.11 -5.03
C THR A 117 23.01 6.95 -6.03
N TRP A 118 21.91 6.21 -6.17
CA TRP A 118 21.85 4.95 -6.90
C TRP A 118 20.69 4.95 -7.87
N GLN A 119 20.94 4.47 -9.09
CA GLN A 119 19.94 4.23 -10.12
C GLN A 119 19.58 2.75 -10.12
N ILE A 120 18.28 2.42 -10.14
CA ILE A 120 17.85 1.03 -10.37
C ILE A 120 18.07 0.70 -11.84
N VAL A 121 18.81 -0.37 -12.11
CA VAL A 121 19.10 -0.84 -13.49
C VAL A 121 18.42 -2.15 -13.81
N SER A 122 18.06 -2.95 -12.80
CA SER A 122 17.25 -4.15 -12.95
C SER A 122 16.45 -4.41 -11.67
N GLN A 123 15.22 -4.88 -11.84
CA GLN A 123 14.36 -5.35 -10.75
C GLN A 123 13.61 -6.61 -11.20
N VAL A 124 13.64 -7.64 -10.35
CA VAL A 124 12.78 -8.82 -10.48
C VAL A 124 11.91 -8.86 -9.24
N GLU A 125 10.60 -8.89 -9.42
CA GLU A 125 9.63 -8.99 -8.34
C GLU A 125 8.82 -10.26 -8.51
N ASN A 126 8.98 -11.19 -7.56
CA ASN A 126 8.23 -12.45 -7.55
C ASN A 126 8.29 -13.21 -8.89
N GLY A 127 9.48 -13.29 -9.49
CA GLY A 127 9.77 -13.95 -10.77
C GLY A 127 9.43 -13.13 -12.01
N LEU A 128 8.95 -11.89 -11.86
CA LEU A 128 8.59 -11.01 -12.96
C LEU A 128 9.62 -9.89 -13.09
N GLU A 129 10.28 -9.81 -14.24
CA GLU A 129 11.16 -8.69 -14.56
C GLU A 129 10.34 -7.41 -14.73
N VAL A 130 10.77 -6.34 -14.07
CA VAL A 130 10.18 -5.02 -14.23
C VAL A 130 10.80 -4.35 -15.46
N PRO A 131 9.99 -3.88 -16.42
CA PRO A 131 10.49 -3.18 -17.60
C PRO A 131 11.39 -1.99 -17.25
N GLN A 132 12.51 -1.87 -17.96
CA GLN A 132 13.52 -0.84 -17.69
C GLN A 132 12.96 0.58 -17.81
N GLU A 133 11.94 0.78 -18.65
CA GLU A 133 11.24 2.04 -18.85
C GLU A 133 10.56 2.55 -17.57
N LEU A 134 10.17 1.65 -16.67
CA LEU A 134 9.58 1.98 -15.37
C LEU A 134 10.65 2.23 -14.30
N LEU A 135 11.85 1.69 -14.48
CA LEU A 135 12.94 1.81 -13.52
C LEU A 135 13.79 3.07 -13.72
N LYS A 136 13.85 3.60 -14.95
CA LYS A 136 14.72 4.74 -15.32
C LYS A 136 14.50 6.00 -14.49
N ASP A 137 13.28 6.21 -13.99
CA ASP A 137 12.91 7.38 -13.21
C ASP A 137 13.03 7.11 -11.69
N VAL A 138 13.40 5.89 -11.29
CA VAL A 138 13.55 5.49 -9.89
C VAL A 138 14.99 5.64 -9.43
N ARG A 139 15.21 6.48 -8.42
CA ARG A 139 16.51 6.65 -7.76
C ARG A 139 16.42 6.41 -6.26
N VAL A 140 17.48 5.86 -5.71
CA VAL A 140 17.66 5.64 -4.27
C VAL A 140 18.76 6.56 -3.76
N VAL A 141 18.51 7.22 -2.64
CA VAL A 141 19.51 8.02 -1.93
C VAL A 141 19.71 7.40 -0.57
N ILE A 142 20.96 7.01 -0.30
CA ILE A 142 21.37 6.44 0.97
C ILE A 142 22.31 7.44 1.63
N ASN A 143 21.91 7.94 2.81
CA ASN A 143 22.74 8.78 3.64
C ASN A 143 22.90 8.10 5.00
N ARG A 144 23.99 7.35 5.16
CA ARG A 144 24.23 6.52 6.35
C ARG A 144 23.00 5.65 6.64
N GLU A 145 22.36 5.81 7.79
CA GLU A 145 21.17 5.05 8.21
C GLU A 145 19.85 5.51 7.57
N LYS A 146 19.87 6.51 6.70
CA LYS A 146 18.66 7.03 6.04
C LYS A 146 18.57 6.54 4.61
N TYR A 147 17.46 5.88 4.31
CA TYR A 147 17.13 5.31 3.01
C TYR A 147 15.94 6.04 2.40
N SER A 148 16.12 6.63 1.22
CA SER A 148 15.07 7.36 0.51
C SER A 148 14.94 6.86 -0.93
N VAL A 149 13.71 6.80 -1.43
CA VAL A 149 13.38 6.37 -2.79
C VAL A 149 12.54 7.44 -3.45
N TYR A 150 12.91 7.79 -4.68
CA TYR A 150 12.23 8.79 -5.49
C TYR A 150 11.86 8.20 -6.84
N HIS A 151 10.69 8.57 -7.33
CA HIS A 151 10.22 8.24 -8.67
C HIS A 151 9.93 9.54 -9.42
N GLY A 152 10.84 9.93 -10.31
CA GLY A 152 10.86 11.27 -10.89
C GLY A 152 10.95 12.36 -9.81
N LEU A 153 9.92 13.21 -9.73
CA LEU A 153 9.80 14.27 -8.72
C LEU A 153 9.06 13.81 -7.46
N GLU A 154 8.42 12.64 -7.50
CA GLU A 154 7.69 12.10 -6.37
C GLU A 154 8.64 11.45 -5.36
N THR A 155 8.40 11.70 -4.08
CA THR A 155 9.09 11.01 -3.00
C THR A 155 8.26 9.81 -2.58
N VAL A 156 8.75 8.60 -2.86
CA VAL A 156 8.08 7.34 -2.53
C VAL A 156 8.39 6.93 -1.11
N MET A 157 9.64 7.10 -0.69
CA MET A 157 10.13 6.81 0.66
C MET A 157 11.09 7.91 1.07
N LYS A 158 10.97 8.43 2.29
CA LYS A 158 11.82 9.50 2.78
C LYS A 158 12.38 9.18 4.15
N ASP A 159 13.70 9.18 4.25
CA ASP A 159 14.44 9.04 5.51
C ASP A 159 14.02 7.81 6.34
N TRP A 160 13.69 6.69 5.67
CA TRP A 160 13.42 5.45 6.37
C TRP A 160 14.72 4.91 6.97
N VAL A 161 14.64 4.37 8.18
CA VAL A 161 15.83 3.86 8.88
C VAL A 161 16.11 2.44 8.44
N TRP A 162 17.27 2.23 7.83
CA TRP A 162 17.79 0.90 7.53
C TRP A 162 18.95 0.52 8.45
N GLN A 163 18.89 -0.70 8.96
CA GLN A 163 19.89 -1.28 9.85
C GLN A 163 20.73 -2.27 9.05
N LEU A 164 22.04 -2.09 9.04
CA LEU A 164 22.98 -3.00 8.40
C LEU A 164 23.65 -3.89 9.44
N ASP A 165 23.88 -5.14 9.08
CA ASP A 165 24.76 -6.04 9.82
C ASP A 165 25.82 -6.61 8.87
N SER A 166 27.05 -6.16 9.08
CA SER A 166 28.23 -6.58 8.31
C SER A 166 28.96 -7.79 8.89
N ALA A 167 28.50 -8.34 10.03
CA ALA A 167 29.05 -9.58 10.58
C ALA A 167 28.66 -10.81 9.75
N GLU A 168 27.57 -10.70 8.99
CA GLU A 168 27.06 -11.74 8.10
C GLU A 168 27.56 -11.54 6.66
N VAL A 169 27.73 -12.65 5.94
CA VAL A 169 28.11 -12.64 4.52
C VAL A 169 27.14 -13.51 3.72
N PRO A 170 26.35 -12.94 2.78
CA PRO A 170 26.30 -11.52 2.40
C PRO A 170 25.81 -10.60 3.53
N VAL A 171 26.08 -9.30 3.39
CA VAL A 171 25.68 -8.29 4.39
C VAL A 171 24.17 -8.28 4.50
N THR A 172 23.64 -8.30 5.71
CA THR A 172 22.18 -8.29 5.91
C THR A 172 21.70 -6.88 6.20
N TYR A 173 20.43 -6.62 5.89
CA TYR A 173 19.78 -5.38 6.28
C TYR A 173 18.33 -5.57 6.69
N GLU A 174 17.82 -4.60 7.43
CA GLU A 174 16.43 -4.47 7.82
C GLU A 174 15.93 -3.04 7.63
N ILE A 175 14.72 -2.86 7.12
CA ILE A 175 14.06 -1.54 7.03
C ILE A 175 12.69 -1.65 7.65
N GLN A 176 12.43 -0.84 8.69
CA GLN A 176 11.08 -0.74 9.26
C GLN A 176 10.21 0.09 8.33
N VAL A 177 8.96 -0.35 8.10
CA VAL A 177 8.03 0.30 7.18
C VAL A 177 7.07 1.20 7.98
N PRO A 178 7.30 2.52 8.06
CA PRO A 178 6.49 3.44 8.86
C PRO A 178 5.12 3.77 8.23
N ASP A 179 5.02 3.66 6.91
CA ASP A 179 3.85 4.08 6.14
C ASP A 179 3.65 3.24 4.85
N GLY A 180 2.60 3.57 4.10
CA GLY A 180 2.25 2.85 2.87
C GLY A 180 1.54 1.50 3.10
N PRO A 181 1.36 0.71 2.03
CA PRO A 181 0.60 -0.55 2.07
C PRO A 181 1.18 -1.62 2.99
N TYR A 182 2.49 -1.54 3.29
CA TYR A 182 3.21 -2.48 4.13
C TYR A 182 3.51 -1.92 5.53
N LYS A 183 2.83 -0.84 5.95
CA LYS A 183 3.01 -0.22 7.26
C LYS A 183 3.01 -1.25 8.40
N GLY A 184 4.00 -1.14 9.29
CA GLY A 184 4.18 -2.01 10.46
C GLY A 184 4.85 -3.34 10.14
N LYS A 185 5.24 -3.58 8.89
CA LYS A 185 6.10 -4.69 8.50
C LYS A 185 7.57 -4.26 8.45
N THR A 186 8.43 -5.23 8.21
CA THR A 186 9.86 -5.03 8.03
C THR A 186 10.28 -5.60 6.68
N ILE A 187 11.17 -4.88 5.99
CA ILE A 187 11.89 -5.39 4.83
C ILE A 187 13.12 -6.11 5.36
N TYR A 188 13.22 -7.41 5.11
CA TYR A 188 14.38 -8.21 5.47
C TYR A 188 15.15 -8.55 4.21
N GLY A 189 16.45 -8.23 4.18
CA GLY A 189 17.24 -8.46 2.97
C GLY A 189 18.70 -8.76 3.20
N ILE A 190 19.34 -9.06 2.08
CA ILE A 190 20.78 -9.23 1.91
C ILE A 190 21.27 -8.31 0.80
N CYS A 191 22.51 -7.85 0.93
CA CYS A 191 23.13 -7.00 -0.07
C CYS A 191 24.62 -7.30 -0.24
N GLU A 192 25.12 -6.93 -1.40
CA GLU A 192 26.53 -6.97 -1.73
C GLU A 192 26.86 -5.82 -2.69
N MET A 193 28.16 -5.53 -2.81
CA MET A 193 28.64 -4.46 -3.66
C MET A 193 29.92 -4.86 -4.35
N ASP A 194 29.94 -4.62 -5.66
CA ASP A 194 31.09 -4.75 -6.55
C ASP A 194 31.34 -3.39 -7.23
N GLY A 195 32.27 -2.62 -6.67
CA GLY A 195 32.57 -1.25 -7.11
C GLY A 195 31.34 -0.34 -7.05
N ASP A 196 30.90 0.11 -8.23
CA ASP A 196 29.73 0.98 -8.42
C ASP A 196 28.43 0.23 -8.72
N VAL A 197 28.45 -1.10 -8.62
CA VAL A 197 27.27 -1.95 -8.78
C VAL A 197 26.94 -2.60 -7.45
N SER A 198 25.66 -2.60 -7.07
CA SER A 198 25.20 -3.29 -5.87
C SER A 198 23.98 -4.14 -6.16
N ARG A 199 23.90 -5.29 -5.47
CA ARG A 199 22.77 -6.22 -5.56
C ARG A 199 22.08 -6.30 -4.21
N TYR A 200 20.76 -6.32 -4.25
CA TYR A 200 19.91 -6.42 -3.06
C TYR A 200 18.84 -7.46 -3.32
N CYS A 201 18.63 -8.36 -2.37
CA CYS A 201 17.46 -9.24 -2.39
C CYS A 201 16.73 -9.13 -1.06
N ASP A 202 15.43 -8.88 -1.11
CA ASP A 202 14.61 -8.73 0.08
C ASP A 202 13.22 -9.31 -0.04
N ILE A 203 12.56 -9.35 1.11
CA ILE A 203 11.15 -9.69 1.28
C ILE A 203 10.53 -8.77 2.31
N VAL A 204 9.26 -8.42 2.11
CA VAL A 204 8.47 -7.70 3.12
C VAL A 204 7.74 -8.71 3.98
N GLY A 205 8.01 -8.70 5.29
CA GLY A 205 7.46 -9.70 6.21
C GLY A 205 7.37 -9.23 7.66
N THR A 206 6.98 -10.15 8.53
CA THR A 206 6.93 -9.95 9.99
C THR A 206 7.91 -10.85 10.74
N ASP A 207 8.60 -11.74 10.03
CA ASP A 207 9.52 -12.72 10.59
C ASP A 207 10.90 -12.58 9.91
N PRO A 208 11.98 -12.33 10.66
CA PRO A 208 13.34 -12.28 10.14
C PRO A 208 13.80 -13.59 9.46
N SER A 209 13.18 -14.73 9.78
CA SER A 209 13.47 -16.03 9.15
C SER A 209 13.16 -16.06 7.64
N LEU A 210 12.35 -15.11 7.16
CA LEU A 210 12.01 -14.97 5.74
C LEU A 210 13.14 -14.38 4.91
N ARG A 211 14.18 -13.81 5.55
CA ARG A 211 15.32 -13.17 4.89
C ARG A 211 15.89 -14.07 3.79
N PRO A 212 16.12 -13.56 2.57
CA PRO A 212 16.77 -14.32 1.52
C PRO A 212 18.18 -14.77 1.91
N ASP A 213 18.55 -15.96 1.48
CA ASP A 213 19.86 -16.58 1.61
C ASP A 213 20.67 -16.53 0.30
N ASP A 214 20.01 -16.17 -0.80
CA ASP A 214 20.60 -16.00 -2.12
C ASP A 214 20.00 -14.79 -2.86
N PHE A 215 20.66 -14.38 -3.95
CA PHE A 215 20.22 -13.28 -4.80
C PHE A 215 19.27 -13.77 -5.90
N ALA A 216 18.11 -14.28 -5.49
CA ALA A 216 17.09 -14.78 -6.40
C ALA A 216 15.67 -14.43 -5.95
N ALA A 217 14.83 -14.05 -6.92
CA ALA A 217 13.41 -13.77 -6.73
C ALA A 217 12.54 -14.63 -7.65
N PRO A 218 12.44 -15.96 -7.43
CA PRO A 218 11.65 -16.84 -8.28
C PRO A 218 10.14 -16.60 -8.11
N THR A 219 9.35 -17.08 -9.06
CA THR A 219 7.88 -16.98 -9.01
C THR A 219 7.31 -17.61 -7.74
N GLY A 220 6.48 -16.87 -7.03
CA GLY A 220 5.84 -17.32 -5.79
C GLY A 220 6.69 -17.14 -4.52
N SER A 221 7.93 -16.66 -4.62
CA SER A 221 8.79 -16.41 -3.46
C SER A 221 8.37 -15.20 -2.62
N GLY A 222 7.67 -14.24 -3.22
CA GLY A 222 7.43 -12.93 -2.61
C GLY A 222 8.69 -12.07 -2.46
N ARG A 223 9.84 -12.54 -2.98
CA ARG A 223 11.11 -11.81 -2.93
C ARG A 223 11.19 -10.78 -4.05
N ARG A 224 12.00 -9.76 -3.82
CA ARG A 224 12.39 -8.75 -4.80
C ARG A 224 13.90 -8.79 -4.91
N LEU A 225 14.41 -8.75 -6.14
CA LEU A 225 15.83 -8.64 -6.46
C LEU A 225 16.03 -7.33 -7.19
N PHE A 226 17.00 -6.54 -6.73
CA PHE A 226 17.36 -5.27 -7.34
C PHE A 226 18.84 -5.28 -7.69
N VAL A 227 19.16 -4.67 -8.82
CA VAL A 227 20.52 -4.29 -9.19
C VAL A 227 20.55 -2.78 -9.34
N TYR A 228 21.48 -2.15 -8.63
CA TYR A 228 21.69 -0.71 -8.69
C TYR A 228 23.05 -0.39 -9.27
N LYS A 229 23.13 0.77 -9.92
CA LYS A 229 24.39 1.40 -10.31
C LYS A 229 24.52 2.75 -9.63
N ARG A 230 25.68 3.02 -9.05
CA ARG A 230 25.99 4.32 -8.44
C ARG A 230 25.97 5.40 -9.51
N ILE A 231 25.30 6.51 -9.21
CA ILE A 231 25.37 7.73 -10.02
C ILE A 231 26.62 8.47 -9.55
N ALA A 232 27.59 8.64 -10.45
CA ALA A 232 28.74 9.49 -10.18
C ALA A 232 28.24 10.93 -9.99
N GLU A 233 28.64 11.56 -8.89
CA GLU A 233 28.40 12.98 -8.63
C GLU A 233 29.34 13.87 -9.46
#